data_AF-A0A8T3M6P9-F1
#
_entry.id   AF-A0A8T3M6P9-F1
#
_cell.length_a   1.000
_cell.length_b   1.000
_cell.length_c   1.000
_cell.angle_alpha   90.00
_cell.angle_beta   90.00
_cell.angle_gamma   90.00
#
_symmetry.space_group_name_H-M   'P 1'
#
loop_
_entity.id
_entity.type
_entity.pdbx_description
1 polymer ?
#
loop_
_entity_poly.entity_id
_entity_poly.type
_entity_poly.pdbx_seq_one_letter_code
_entity_poly.pdbx_strand_id
1 'polypeptide(L)'
;MSFADPGARAVRPADVERWLADLGLEPVERAERDGIASWDLVLDGRRRFDLRVTVILDQTLALICWAHFAPPIGDMFRKSYRKLLRWNDEFPFAKFSVGEDERPLLAVELPIGGLAAAAGDPDALGVALARIVGIADRLLDESKAWLWIGGRMPDMSDRSPRNAAFLDRYERRLPELFETTPGESPSAEVDA
;
A
#
# COMPACT_ATOMS: atom_id res chain seq x y z
N MET A 1 -30.54 -10.92 0.41
CA MET A 1 -29.84 -12.18 0.05
C MET A 1 -28.57 -12.23 0.87
N SER A 2 -28.49 -13.15 1.84
CA SER A 2 -27.31 -13.33 2.69
C SER A 2 -26.31 -14.22 1.95
N PHE A 3 -25.11 -13.71 1.68
CA PHE A 3 -23.99 -14.47 1.11
C PHE A 3 -23.13 -15.12 2.20
N ALA A 4 -23.54 -15.05 3.48
CA ALA A 4 -22.81 -15.70 4.54
C ALA A 4 -23.07 -17.21 4.50
N ASP A 5 -22.07 -17.95 4.03
CA ASP A 5 -21.94 -19.37 4.34
C ASP A 5 -21.86 -19.49 5.88
N PRO A 6 -22.84 -20.14 6.55
CA PRO A 6 -22.88 -20.23 8.01
C PRO A 6 -21.71 -21.02 8.61
N GLY A 7 -20.82 -21.60 7.79
CA GLY A 7 -19.60 -22.28 8.22
C GLY A 7 -18.29 -21.49 8.09
N ALA A 8 -18.27 -20.31 7.48
CA ALA A 8 -17.04 -19.56 7.26
C ALA A 8 -16.48 -19.00 8.59
N ARG A 9 -15.26 -19.40 8.94
CA ARG A 9 -14.56 -18.91 10.14
C ARG A 9 -14.34 -17.40 9.99
N ALA A 10 -14.84 -16.62 10.95
CA ALA A 10 -14.56 -15.19 11.03
C ALA A 10 -13.04 -14.94 11.18
N VAL A 11 -12.53 -13.98 10.40
CA VAL A 11 -11.15 -13.51 10.51
C VAL A 11 -10.99 -12.75 11.82
N ARG A 12 -9.98 -13.11 12.61
CA ARG A 12 -9.69 -12.51 13.93
C ARG A 12 -8.37 -11.74 13.90
N PRO A 13 -8.14 -10.82 14.85
CA PRO A 13 -6.85 -10.14 14.99
C PRO A 13 -5.66 -11.11 15.01
N ALA A 14 -5.76 -12.22 15.75
CA ALA A 14 -4.73 -13.26 15.80
C ALA A 14 -4.47 -13.95 14.44
N ASP A 15 -5.44 -13.95 13.53
CA ASP A 15 -5.23 -14.44 12.16
C ASP A 15 -4.34 -13.47 11.37
N VAL A 16 -4.59 -12.17 11.49
CA VAL A 16 -3.76 -11.11 10.86
C VAL A 16 -2.35 -11.11 11.43
N GLU A 17 -2.19 -11.23 12.74
CA GLU A 17 -0.88 -11.29 13.40
C GLU A 17 -0.05 -12.48 12.91
N ARG A 18 -0.68 -13.66 12.81
CA ARG A 18 -0.04 -14.85 12.23
C ARG A 18 0.36 -14.60 10.77
N TRP A 19 -0.52 -14.02 9.96
CA TRP A 19 -0.21 -13.73 8.56
C TRP A 19 0.97 -12.75 8.42
N LEU A 20 1.01 -11.69 9.23
CA LEU A 20 2.14 -10.75 9.25
C LEU A 20 3.45 -11.46 9.65
N ALA A 21 3.41 -12.34 10.66
CA ALA A 21 4.57 -13.15 11.04
C ALA A 21 5.02 -14.10 9.92
N ASP A 22 4.08 -14.76 9.22
CA ASP A 22 4.37 -15.64 8.08
C ASP A 22 4.97 -14.87 6.88
N LEU A 23 4.67 -13.58 6.77
CA LEU A 23 5.25 -12.66 5.79
C LEU A 23 6.62 -12.11 6.24
N GLY A 24 7.05 -12.36 7.48
CA GLY A 24 8.25 -11.78 8.06
C GLY A 24 8.13 -10.27 8.32
N LEU A 25 6.91 -9.78 8.53
CA LEU A 25 6.61 -8.37 8.78
C LEU A 25 6.27 -8.16 10.25
N GLU A 26 7.05 -7.31 10.92
CA GLU A 26 6.86 -6.98 12.33
C GLU A 26 6.19 -5.61 12.48
N PRO A 27 5.02 -5.53 13.12
CA PRO A 27 4.38 -4.25 13.43
C PRO A 27 5.19 -3.40 14.41
N VAL A 28 5.29 -2.12 14.13
CA VAL A 28 5.88 -1.13 15.05
C VAL A 28 4.90 -0.74 16.16
N GLU A 29 3.60 -0.80 15.88
CA GLU A 29 2.54 -0.48 16.83
C GLU A 29 1.32 -1.37 16.56
N ARG A 30 0.59 -1.70 17.63
CA ARG A 30 -0.70 -2.39 17.58
C ARG A 30 -1.70 -1.65 18.47
N ALA A 31 -2.80 -1.19 17.89
CA ALA A 31 -3.92 -0.55 18.58
C ALA A 31 -5.25 -1.29 18.36
N GLU A 32 -6.20 -1.11 19.28
CA GLU A 32 -7.57 -1.55 19.13
C GLU A 32 -8.52 -0.52 19.70
N ARG A 33 -9.58 -0.24 18.96
CA ARG A 33 -10.61 0.72 19.37
C ARG A 33 -11.94 0.34 18.73
N ASP A 34 -13.01 0.37 19.53
CA ASP A 34 -14.38 0.16 19.06
C ASP A 34 -14.55 -1.14 18.24
N GLY A 35 -13.82 -2.20 18.61
CA GLY A 35 -13.83 -3.50 17.92
C GLY A 35 -13.01 -3.56 16.63
N ILE A 36 -12.29 -2.50 16.27
CA ILE A 36 -11.40 -2.41 15.13
C ILE A 36 -9.95 -2.56 15.62
N ALA A 37 -9.21 -3.48 15.02
CA ALA A 37 -7.80 -3.71 15.31
C ALA A 37 -6.92 -3.09 14.22
N SER A 38 -5.77 -2.51 14.57
CA SER A 38 -4.82 -1.98 13.59
C SER A 38 -3.36 -2.25 13.93
N TRP A 39 -2.54 -2.44 12.90
CA TRP A 39 -1.11 -2.69 13.01
C TRP A 39 -0.35 -1.73 12.09
N ASP A 40 0.58 -0.97 12.65
CA ASP A 40 1.43 -0.08 11.86
C ASP A 40 2.70 -0.81 11.43
N LEU A 41 3.05 -0.65 10.16
CA LEU A 41 4.21 -1.23 9.51
C LEU A 41 5.08 -0.12 8.93
N VAL A 42 6.38 -0.41 8.82
CA VAL A 42 7.32 0.37 8.00
C VAL A 42 7.86 -0.55 6.92
N LEU A 43 7.48 -0.28 5.67
CA LEU A 43 7.85 -1.09 4.52
C LEU A 43 8.80 -0.33 3.60
N ASP A 44 9.78 -1.05 3.07
CA ASP A 44 10.71 -0.59 2.06
C ASP A 44 10.38 -1.25 0.72
N GLY A 45 10.35 -0.46 -0.34
CA GLY A 45 10.40 -0.91 -1.72
C GLY A 45 11.83 -1.12 -2.21
N ARG A 46 11.97 -1.34 -3.51
CA ARG A 46 13.25 -1.36 -4.22
C ARG A 46 13.84 0.04 -4.36
N ARG A 47 12.99 1.06 -4.40
CA ARG A 47 13.39 2.46 -4.63
C ARG A 47 12.96 3.38 -3.48
N ARG A 48 11.78 3.14 -2.94
CA ARG A 48 11.13 3.97 -1.93
C ARG A 48 11.20 3.30 -0.56
N PHE A 49 11.92 3.93 0.35
CA PHE A 49 12.12 3.43 1.70
C PHE A 49 11.19 4.11 2.72
N ASP A 50 11.03 3.46 3.87
CA ASP A 50 10.33 3.96 5.05
C ASP A 50 8.86 4.34 4.81
N LEU A 51 8.17 3.59 3.94
CA LEU A 51 6.74 3.76 3.71
C LEU A 51 5.95 3.27 4.92
N ARG A 52 5.24 4.18 5.59
CA ARG A 52 4.34 3.82 6.70
C ARG A 52 3.02 3.30 6.16
N VAL A 53 2.65 2.10 6.61
CA VAL A 53 1.41 1.42 6.23
C VAL A 53 0.69 0.92 7.47
N THR A 54 -0.57 1.29 7.64
CA THR A 54 -1.44 0.76 8.68
C THR A 54 -2.33 -0.33 8.08
N VAL A 55 -2.32 -1.52 8.68
CA VAL A 55 -3.28 -2.59 8.39
C VAL A 55 -4.41 -2.47 9.40
N ILE A 56 -5.66 -2.39 8.94
CA ILE A 56 -6.85 -2.17 9.77
C ILE A 56 -7.83 -3.31 9.53
N LEU A 57 -8.19 -4.03 10.58
CA LEU A 57 -9.22 -5.07 10.54
C LEU A 57 -10.51 -4.55 11.16
N ASP A 58 -11.54 -4.39 10.33
CA ASP A 58 -12.93 -4.41 10.74
C ASP A 58 -13.53 -5.76 10.34
N GLN A 59 -13.88 -6.56 11.34
CA GLN A 59 -14.37 -7.93 11.17
C GLN A 59 -15.74 -8.01 10.48
N THR A 60 -16.42 -6.88 10.30
CA THR A 60 -17.72 -6.78 9.62
C THR A 60 -17.60 -6.24 8.20
N LEU A 61 -16.49 -5.60 7.86
CA LEU A 61 -16.31 -4.87 6.60
C LEU A 61 -15.15 -5.43 5.77
N ALA A 62 -13.91 -5.21 6.21
CA ALA A 62 -12.72 -5.47 5.42
C ALA A 62 -11.43 -5.50 6.26
N LEU A 63 -10.38 -6.05 5.64
CA LEU A 63 -9.00 -5.76 6.01
C LEU A 63 -8.48 -4.67 5.06
N ILE A 64 -8.15 -3.51 5.59
CA ILE A 64 -7.74 -2.32 4.85
C ILE A 64 -6.25 -2.09 5.07
N CYS A 65 -5.47 -2.03 3.99
CA CYS A 65 -4.06 -1.63 4.04
C CYS A 65 -3.96 -0.19 3.57
N TRP A 66 -3.48 0.70 4.43
CA TRP A 66 -3.48 2.15 4.21
C TRP A 66 -2.07 2.71 4.36
N ALA A 67 -1.49 3.22 3.29
CA ALA A 67 -0.20 3.91 3.29
C ALA A 67 -0.35 5.43 3.42
N HIS A 68 0.47 6.01 4.31
CA HIS A 68 0.72 7.45 4.35
C HIS A 68 1.63 7.82 3.16
N PHE A 69 1.02 8.12 2.01
CA PHE A 69 1.72 8.18 0.74
C PHE A 69 2.63 9.39 0.59
N ALA A 70 2.39 10.50 1.28
CA ALA A 70 3.33 11.62 1.32
C ALA A 70 3.13 12.44 2.61
N PRO A 71 3.95 13.47 2.87
CA PRO A 71 3.59 14.56 3.78
C PRO A 71 2.33 15.34 3.33
N PRO A 72 1.74 16.19 4.20
CA PRO A 72 0.67 17.10 3.81
C PRO A 72 1.08 17.97 2.61
N ILE A 73 0.20 18.08 1.61
CA ILE A 73 0.53 18.74 0.33
C ILE A 73 0.23 20.25 0.30
N GLY A 74 -0.46 20.80 1.30
CA GLY A 74 -0.71 22.24 1.44
C GLY A 74 -1.20 22.90 0.15
N ASP A 75 -0.58 24.01 -0.22
CA ASP A 75 -0.95 24.85 -1.38
C ASP A 75 -0.87 24.12 -2.74
N MET A 76 -0.26 22.94 -2.81
CA MET A 76 -0.18 22.14 -4.05
C MET A 76 -1.47 21.35 -4.34
N PHE A 77 -2.49 21.44 -3.47
CA PHE A 77 -3.71 20.64 -3.49
C PHE A 77 -4.34 20.46 -4.87
N ARG A 78 -4.57 21.54 -5.62
CA ARG A 78 -5.27 21.46 -6.92
C ARG A 78 -4.51 20.64 -7.97
N LYS A 79 -3.19 20.82 -8.07
CA LYS A 79 -2.35 20.06 -9.01
C LYS A 79 -2.23 18.61 -8.56
N SER A 80 -2.08 18.40 -7.25
CA SER A 80 -1.96 17.07 -6.67
C SER A 80 -3.24 16.25 -6.80
N TYR A 81 -4.41 16.85 -6.59
CA TYR A 81 -5.69 16.13 -6.67
C TYR A 81 -5.96 15.53 -8.05
N ARG A 82 -5.65 16.26 -9.14
CA ARG A 82 -5.77 15.73 -10.52
C ARG A 82 -4.87 14.53 -10.75
N LYS A 83 -3.66 14.55 -10.19
CA LYS A 83 -2.71 13.43 -10.25
C LYS A 83 -3.26 12.21 -9.51
N LEU A 84 -3.82 12.40 -8.31
CA LEU A 84 -4.45 11.31 -7.55
C LEU A 84 -5.65 10.70 -8.29
N LEU A 85 -6.49 11.52 -8.93
CA LEU A 85 -7.61 11.04 -9.75
C LEU A 85 -7.12 10.21 -10.94
N ARG A 86 -6.11 10.68 -11.67
CA ARG A 86 -5.51 9.93 -12.78
C ARG A 86 -4.94 8.59 -12.31
N TRP A 87 -4.23 8.58 -11.18
CA TRP A 87 -3.71 7.36 -10.58
C TRP A 87 -4.81 6.38 -10.14
N ASN A 88 -5.98 6.87 -9.72
CA ASN A 88 -7.13 6.01 -9.42
C ASN A 88 -7.65 5.23 -10.63
N ASP A 89 -7.44 5.75 -11.84
CA ASP A 89 -7.77 5.08 -13.10
C ASP A 89 -6.64 4.14 -13.55
N GLU A 90 -5.37 4.56 -13.38
CA GLU A 90 -4.18 3.80 -13.77
C GLU A 90 -3.93 2.57 -12.89
N PHE A 91 -4.22 2.64 -11.60
CA PHE A 91 -3.93 1.58 -10.63
C PHE A 91 -5.22 0.92 -10.13
N PRO A 92 -5.72 -0.13 -10.82
CA PRO A 92 -6.90 -0.84 -10.38
C PRO A 92 -6.67 -1.49 -9.01
N PHE A 93 -7.75 -1.62 -8.23
CA PHE A 93 -7.74 -2.18 -6.87
C PHE A 93 -6.93 -1.39 -5.83
N ALA A 94 -6.37 -0.25 -6.21
CA ALA A 94 -5.81 0.74 -5.30
C ALA A 94 -6.65 2.01 -5.35
N LYS A 95 -6.69 2.73 -4.22
CA LYS A 95 -7.37 4.02 -4.12
C LYS A 95 -6.49 5.07 -3.50
N PHE A 96 -6.37 6.18 -4.20
CA PHE A 96 -5.73 7.39 -3.76
C PHE A 96 -6.78 8.37 -3.24
N SER A 97 -6.51 8.92 -2.08
CA SER A 97 -7.35 9.92 -1.42
C SER A 97 -6.49 10.96 -0.70
N VAL A 98 -7.14 11.96 -0.11
CA VAL A 98 -6.49 12.94 0.76
C VAL A 98 -7.14 12.85 2.13
N GLY A 99 -6.32 12.69 3.18
CA GLY A 99 -6.77 12.69 4.56
C GLY A 99 -7.22 14.09 5.01
N GLU A 100 -7.84 14.15 6.18
CA GLU A 100 -8.25 15.43 6.79
C GLU A 100 -7.04 16.34 7.07
N ASP A 101 -5.86 15.77 7.36
CA ASP A 101 -4.60 16.48 7.53
C ASP A 101 -3.90 16.83 6.20
N GLU A 102 -4.65 16.84 5.09
CA GLU A 102 -4.18 17.11 3.72
C GLU A 102 -3.11 16.14 3.21
N ARG A 103 -2.97 14.98 3.84
CA ARG A 103 -1.99 13.97 3.45
C ARG A 103 -2.51 13.13 2.29
N PRO A 104 -1.72 12.93 1.21
CA PRO A 104 -2.05 11.91 0.22
C PRO A 104 -1.97 10.52 0.84
N LEU A 105 -2.96 9.70 0.50
CA LEU A 105 -3.13 8.35 1.02
C LEU A 105 -3.23 7.37 -0.16
N LEU A 106 -2.77 6.15 0.08
CA LEU A 106 -2.92 5.02 -0.84
C LEU A 106 -3.49 3.84 -0.06
N ALA A 107 -4.65 3.33 -0.47
CA ALA A 107 -5.32 2.23 0.18
C ALA A 107 -5.57 1.05 -0.76
N VAL A 108 -5.52 -0.16 -0.21
CA VAL A 108 -5.98 -1.41 -0.83
C VAL A 108 -6.87 -2.12 0.19
N GLU A 109 -8.05 -2.56 -0.25
CA GLU A 109 -9.06 -3.16 0.62
C GLU A 109 -9.34 -4.61 0.24
N LEU A 110 -9.39 -5.48 1.24
CA LEU A 110 -9.71 -6.90 1.10
C LEU A 110 -11.05 -7.17 1.79
N PRO A 111 -12.13 -7.48 1.05
CA PRO A 111 -13.45 -7.71 1.64
C PRO A 111 -13.44 -8.88 2.63
N ILE A 112 -14.08 -8.71 3.79
CA ILE A 112 -14.02 -9.71 4.86
C ILE A 112 -14.64 -11.05 4.45
N GLY A 113 -15.71 -11.03 3.65
CA GLY A 113 -16.36 -12.25 3.15
C GLY A 113 -15.43 -13.06 2.22
N GLY A 114 -14.61 -12.37 1.42
CA GLY A 114 -13.59 -12.99 0.60
C GLY A 114 -12.48 -13.61 1.45
N LEU A 115 -12.01 -12.90 2.48
CA LEU A 115 -10.99 -13.39 3.41
C LEU A 115 -11.46 -14.53 4.31
N ALA A 116 -12.73 -14.55 4.72
CA ALA A 116 -13.30 -15.63 5.53
C ALA A 116 -13.47 -16.91 4.70
N ALA A 117 -13.93 -16.79 3.45
CA ALA A 117 -13.98 -17.91 2.50
C ALA A 117 -12.56 -18.38 2.11
N ALA A 118 -11.65 -17.43 1.95
CA ALA A 118 -10.24 -17.64 1.65
C ALA A 118 -9.38 -17.68 2.91
N ALA A 119 -9.90 -18.09 4.08
CA ALA A 119 -9.08 -18.21 5.30
C ALA A 119 -7.94 -19.26 5.15
N GLY A 120 -7.86 -19.92 3.98
CA GLY A 120 -6.73 -20.73 3.50
C GLY A 120 -5.82 -20.07 2.44
N ASP A 121 -6.04 -18.81 2.04
CA ASP A 121 -5.16 -18.01 1.17
C ASP A 121 -4.48 -16.89 2.00
N PRO A 122 -3.41 -17.20 2.76
CA PRO A 122 -2.66 -16.23 3.57
C PRO A 122 -1.97 -15.14 2.72
N ASP A 123 -2.04 -15.31 1.41
CA ASP A 123 -1.25 -14.63 0.42
C ASP A 123 -1.96 -13.35 -0.07
N ALA A 124 -3.27 -13.21 0.17
CA ALA A 124 -4.05 -12.02 -0.20
C ALA A 124 -3.55 -10.74 0.50
N LEU A 125 -3.25 -10.81 1.80
CA LEU A 125 -2.64 -9.70 2.54
C LEU A 125 -1.26 -9.36 1.98
N GLY A 126 -0.45 -10.39 1.69
CA GLY A 126 0.88 -10.20 1.11
C GLY A 126 0.83 -9.48 -0.24
N VAL A 127 -0.09 -9.87 -1.13
CA VAL A 127 -0.32 -9.19 -2.41
C VAL A 127 -0.80 -7.74 -2.22
N ALA A 128 -1.70 -7.48 -1.27
CA ALA A 128 -2.18 -6.13 -1.01
C ALA A 128 -1.06 -5.19 -0.56
N LEU A 129 -0.22 -5.64 0.38
CA LEU A 129 0.95 -4.89 0.85
C LEU A 129 2.01 -4.71 -0.25
N ALA A 130 2.29 -5.76 -1.02
CA ALA A 130 3.24 -5.69 -2.13
C ALA A 130 2.74 -4.73 -3.23
N ARG A 131 1.43 -4.68 -3.49
CA ARG A 131 0.81 -3.72 -4.42
C ARG A 131 1.04 -2.29 -3.95
N ILE A 132 0.81 -2.00 -2.67
CA ILE A 132 1.10 -0.67 -2.09
C ILE A 132 2.56 -0.28 -2.30
N VAL A 133 3.49 -1.17 -1.96
CA VAL A 133 4.93 -0.89 -2.07
C VAL A 133 5.34 -0.70 -3.54
N GLY A 134 4.90 -1.58 -4.44
CA GLY A 134 5.21 -1.51 -5.86
C GLY A 134 4.67 -0.25 -6.54
N ILE A 135 3.43 0.16 -6.21
CA ILE A 135 2.86 1.44 -6.66
C ILE A 135 3.72 2.61 -6.15
N ALA A 136 4.13 2.57 -4.89
CA ALA A 136 4.91 3.64 -4.28
C ALA A 136 6.33 3.76 -4.89
N ASP A 137 6.94 2.64 -5.29
CA ASP A 137 8.19 2.59 -6.07
C ASP A 137 8.01 3.14 -7.48
N ARG A 138 6.94 2.73 -8.17
CA ARG A 138 6.65 3.15 -9.55
C ARG A 138 6.38 4.64 -9.65
N LEU A 139 5.69 5.19 -8.65
CA LEU A 139 5.33 6.61 -8.58
C LEU A 139 6.39 7.48 -7.90
N LEU A 140 7.57 6.94 -7.57
CA LEU A 140 8.59 7.67 -6.82
C LEU A 140 9.03 8.96 -7.51
N ASP A 141 9.33 8.90 -8.81
CA ASP A 141 9.78 10.06 -9.57
C ASP A 141 8.69 11.12 -9.70
N GLU A 142 7.44 10.68 -9.89
CA GLU A 142 6.29 11.57 -9.98
C GLU A 142 5.89 12.19 -8.63
N SER A 143 6.24 11.56 -7.51
CA SER A 143 5.89 11.98 -6.15
C SER A 143 7.03 12.64 -5.38
N LYS A 144 8.26 12.64 -5.90
CA LYS A 144 9.45 13.19 -5.20
C LYS A 144 9.28 14.62 -4.70
N ALA A 145 8.55 15.46 -5.43
CA ALA A 145 8.27 16.85 -5.05
C ALA A 145 7.34 16.98 -3.83
N TRP A 146 6.56 15.94 -3.51
CA TRP A 146 5.78 15.87 -2.27
C TRP A 146 6.61 15.29 -1.13
N LEU A 147 7.48 14.32 -1.43
CA LEU A 147 8.23 13.56 -0.44
C LEU A 147 9.40 14.35 0.15
N TRP A 148 10.08 15.15 -0.66
CA TRP A 148 11.28 15.88 -0.26
C TRP A 148 11.21 17.34 -0.64
N ILE A 149 11.75 18.19 0.23
CA ILE A 149 11.84 19.64 0.01
C ILE A 149 12.59 19.89 -1.31
N GLY A 150 11.95 20.61 -2.22
CA GLY A 150 12.51 20.90 -3.55
C GLY A 150 12.61 19.68 -4.48
N GLY A 151 11.99 18.55 -4.15
CA GLY A 151 11.96 17.33 -4.98
C GLY A 151 13.30 16.62 -5.12
N ARG A 152 14.28 16.92 -4.26
CA ARG A 152 15.60 16.29 -4.27
C ARG A 152 15.57 15.03 -3.43
N MET A 153 15.58 13.89 -4.12
CA MET A 153 15.68 12.58 -3.48
C MET A 153 17.05 12.42 -2.80
N PRO A 154 17.11 11.99 -1.53
CA PRO A 154 18.36 11.60 -0.88
C PRO A 154 19.01 10.43 -1.61
N ASP A 155 20.33 10.31 -1.51
CA ASP A 155 21.02 9.10 -1.97
C ASP A 155 20.64 7.93 -1.04
N MET A 156 20.12 6.87 -1.65
CA MET A 156 19.67 5.65 -0.95
C MET A 156 20.50 4.43 -1.38
N SER A 157 21.57 4.61 -2.15
CA SER A 157 22.35 3.52 -2.76
C SER A 157 22.95 2.53 -1.75
N ASP A 158 23.28 3.00 -0.54
CA ASP A 158 23.81 2.16 0.53
C ASP A 158 22.73 1.44 1.36
N ARG A 159 21.44 1.66 1.07
CA ARG A 159 20.34 1.07 1.83
C ARG A 159 19.92 -0.28 1.26
N SER A 160 19.74 -1.24 2.17
CA SER A 160 19.09 -2.53 1.88
C SER A 160 17.66 -2.53 2.42
N PRO A 161 16.65 -2.98 1.65
CA PRO A 161 15.27 -3.04 2.12
C PRO A 161 15.10 -4.02 3.29
N ARG A 162 14.44 -3.60 4.38
CA ARG A 162 14.19 -4.46 5.56
C ARG A 162 13.31 -5.68 5.25
N ASN A 163 12.41 -5.56 4.28
CA ASN A 163 11.44 -6.60 3.90
C ASN A 163 11.71 -7.15 2.48
N ALA A 164 12.98 -7.32 2.09
CA ALA A 164 13.36 -7.82 0.77
C ALA A 164 12.78 -9.21 0.46
N ALA A 165 12.89 -10.17 1.39
CA ALA A 165 12.35 -11.52 1.22
C ALA A 165 10.83 -11.55 1.04
N PHE A 166 10.12 -10.64 1.71
CA PHE A 166 8.68 -10.44 1.51
C PHE A 166 8.39 -9.97 0.08
N LEU A 167 9.11 -8.97 -0.44
CA LEU A 167 8.89 -8.49 -1.80
C LEU A 167 9.24 -9.53 -2.87
N ASP A 168 10.36 -10.23 -2.72
CA ASP A 168 10.79 -11.31 -3.63
C ASP A 168 9.69 -12.39 -3.78
N ARG A 169 8.93 -12.65 -2.71
CA ARG A 169 7.82 -13.61 -2.72
C ARG A 169 6.63 -13.18 -3.57
N TYR A 170 6.31 -11.89 -3.60
CA TYR A 170 5.06 -11.38 -4.22
C TYR A 170 5.26 -10.63 -5.53
N GLU A 171 6.49 -10.21 -5.87
CA GLU A 171 6.75 -9.42 -7.09
C GLU A 171 6.24 -10.12 -8.37
N ARG A 172 6.39 -11.44 -8.45
CA ARG A 172 5.94 -12.23 -9.63
C ARG A 172 4.43 -12.28 -9.80
N ARG A 173 3.67 -11.96 -8.75
CA ARG A 173 2.20 -11.86 -8.80
C ARG A 173 1.72 -10.47 -9.24
N LEU A 174 2.65 -9.51 -9.34
CA LEU A 174 2.41 -8.12 -9.66
C LEU A 174 3.43 -7.61 -10.71
N PRO A 175 3.63 -8.33 -11.83
CA PRO A 175 4.66 -7.96 -12.81
C PRO A 175 4.47 -6.53 -13.33
N GLU A 176 3.23 -6.04 -13.41
CA GLU A 176 2.92 -4.67 -13.86
C GLU A 176 3.53 -3.56 -12.98
N LEU A 177 3.90 -3.88 -11.74
CA LEU A 177 4.47 -2.94 -10.79
C LEU A 177 5.98 -3.07 -10.64
N PHE A 178 6.54 -4.27 -10.82
CA PHE A 178 7.93 -4.57 -10.51
C PHE A 178 8.79 -4.83 -11.75
N GLU A 179 8.21 -5.24 -12.87
CA GLU A 179 8.96 -5.37 -14.12
C GLU A 179 9.13 -3.98 -14.76
N THR A 180 10.37 -3.70 -15.17
CA THR A 180 10.63 -2.52 -15.98
C THR A 180 10.17 -2.84 -17.40
N THR A 181 9.04 -2.29 -17.84
CA THR A 181 8.61 -2.42 -19.24
C THR A 181 9.76 -1.90 -20.12
N PRO A 182 10.39 -2.73 -20.98
CA PRO A 182 11.38 -2.23 -21.91
C PRO A 182 10.66 -1.40 -22.97
N GLY A 183 10.68 -0.06 -22.85
CA GLY A 183 10.21 0.80 -23.94
C GLY A 183 9.65 2.17 -23.61
N GLU A 184 9.35 2.53 -22.35
CA GLU A 184 8.93 3.90 -22.04
C GLU A 184 10.16 4.81 -21.93
N SER A 185 10.64 5.25 -23.09
CA SER A 185 11.45 6.47 -23.17
C SER A 185 10.64 7.61 -22.57
N PRO A 186 11.21 8.48 -21.72
CA PRO A 186 10.50 9.64 -21.22
C PRO A 186 10.08 10.48 -22.42
N SER A 187 8.77 10.57 -22.66
CA SER A 187 8.20 11.53 -23.60
C SER A 187 8.70 12.90 -23.19
N ALA A 188 9.54 13.48 -24.04
CA ALA A 188 10.04 14.82 -23.88
C ALA A 188 8.88 15.78 -23.58
N GLU A 189 9.01 16.53 -22.47
CA GLU A 189 8.22 17.73 -22.22
C GLU A 189 8.25 18.59 -23.48
N VAL A 190 7.09 18.73 -24.12
CA VAL A 190 6.86 19.81 -25.09
C VAL A 190 6.39 20.99 -24.25
N ASP A 191 7.35 21.87 -23.91
CA ASP A 191 7.05 23.21 -23.44
C ASP A 191 6.28 23.98 -24.53
N ALA A 192 5.07 24.44 -24.18
CA ALA A 192 4.34 25.51 -24.86
C ALA A 192 3.53 26.30 -23.84
#